data_AF-A0A0S8JCG0-F1
#
_entry.id   AF-A0A0S8JCG0-F1
#
_cell.length_a   1.000
_cell.length_b   1.000
_cell.length_c   1.000
_cell.angle_alpha   90.00
_cell.angle_beta   90.00
_cell.angle_gamma   90.00
#
_symmetry.space_group_name_H-M   'P 1'
#
loop_
_entity.id
_entity.type
_entity.pdbx_description
1 polymer ?
#
loop_
_entity_poly.entity_id
_entity_poly.type
_entity_poly.pdbx_seq_one_letter_code
_entity_poly.pdbx_strand_id
1 'polypeptide(L)'
;MEPSDGMMRGSREERIEGMKSLKEAEWNLYTLLDLHIGLLDHAQDVRLTALDALMAIAEKLPQPITLSPISLLADYIFSVTVSSGYTALIFQFLVQLGTPEADQAVEKIMAGARTMRVNDFRDFVDILITERRSNLLKGVEKTRLSRTKAEILRRALDRIAPEGE
;
A
#
# COMPACT_ATOMS: atom_id res chain seq x y z
N MET A 1 6.94 -6.23 10.53
CA MET A 1 7.42 -6.76 9.24
C MET A 1 7.78 -5.58 8.38
N GLU A 2 9.07 -5.45 8.07
CA GLU A 2 9.50 -4.48 7.05
C GLU A 2 9.12 -5.01 5.66
N PRO A 3 8.72 -4.15 4.71
CA PRO A 3 8.42 -4.58 3.36
C PRO A 3 9.71 -5.09 2.70
N SER A 4 9.68 -6.33 2.22
CA SER A 4 10.75 -6.92 1.41
C SER A 4 10.91 -6.10 0.12
N ASP A 5 11.91 -5.24 0.11
CA ASP A 5 12.28 -4.39 -1.02
C ASP A 5 12.63 -5.28 -2.22
N GLY A 6 11.96 -5.02 -3.35
CA GLY A 6 11.80 -5.96 -4.44
C GLY A 6 13.08 -6.54 -5.04
N MET A 7 12.91 -7.78 -5.54
CA MET A 7 13.85 -8.63 -6.27
C MET A 7 14.93 -9.30 -5.43
N MET A 8 14.75 -10.60 -5.19
CA MET A 8 15.69 -11.51 -4.54
C MET A 8 17.10 -11.47 -5.15
N ARG A 9 17.91 -10.51 -4.73
CA ARG A 9 19.36 -10.43 -4.97
C ARG A 9 20.12 -11.20 -3.89
N GLY A 10 19.66 -12.42 -3.62
CA GLY A 10 20.27 -13.35 -2.67
C GLY A 10 20.92 -14.54 -3.38
N SER A 11 21.83 -15.20 -2.68
CA SER A 11 22.35 -16.52 -3.03
C SER A 11 21.21 -17.51 -3.24
N ARG A 12 21.47 -18.60 -3.97
CA ARG A 12 20.47 -19.66 -4.21
C ARG A 12 19.91 -20.18 -2.89
N GLU A 13 20.76 -20.35 -1.89
CA GLU A 13 20.43 -20.86 -0.56
C GLU A 13 19.49 -19.91 0.18
N GLU A 14 19.76 -18.61 0.16
CA GLU A 14 18.86 -17.60 0.75
C GLU A 14 17.49 -17.60 0.08
N ARG A 15 17.45 -17.74 -1.26
CA ARG A 15 16.18 -17.80 -2.00
C ARG A 15 15.38 -19.06 -1.67
N ILE A 16 16.05 -20.21 -1.56
CA ILE A 16 15.44 -21.46 -1.11
C ILE A 16 14.86 -21.29 0.30
N GLU A 17 15.63 -20.72 1.22
CA GLU A 17 15.17 -20.51 2.60
C GLU A 17 13.99 -19.54 2.67
N GLY A 18 14.03 -18.47 1.88
CA GLY A 18 12.89 -17.56 1.69
C GLY A 18 11.63 -18.32 1.27
N MET A 19 11.71 -19.19 0.26
CA MET A 19 10.56 -19.98 -0.19
C MET A 19 10.08 -20.97 0.86
N LYS A 20 10.97 -21.62 1.63
CA LYS A 20 10.56 -22.51 2.73
C LYS A 20 9.76 -21.78 3.80
N SER A 21 10.16 -20.56 4.13
CA SER A 21 9.48 -19.75 5.15
C SER A 21 8.01 -19.46 4.80
N LEU A 22 7.67 -19.44 3.51
CA LEU A 22 6.31 -19.16 3.04
C LEU A 22 5.31 -20.27 3.35
N LYS A 23 5.74 -21.49 3.66
CA LYS A 23 4.85 -22.60 4.08
C LYS A 23 3.93 -22.21 5.22
N GLU A 24 4.45 -21.43 6.16
CA GLU A 24 3.73 -20.98 7.36
C GLU A 24 3.20 -19.55 7.24
N ALA A 25 3.36 -18.90 6.09
CA ALA A 25 2.85 -17.55 5.88
C ALA A 25 1.33 -17.52 5.72
N GLU A 26 0.73 -16.40 6.09
CA GLU A 26 -0.68 -16.10 5.80
C GLU A 26 -0.88 -15.91 4.30
N TRP A 27 -1.98 -16.42 3.76
CA TRP A 27 -2.32 -16.23 2.35
C TRP A 27 -2.80 -14.80 2.08
N ASN A 28 -1.88 -13.94 1.63
CA ASN A 28 -2.13 -12.55 1.27
C ASN A 28 -1.38 -12.16 -0.03
N LEU A 29 -1.56 -10.93 -0.50
CA LEU A 29 -0.94 -10.44 -1.74
C LEU A 29 0.59 -10.59 -1.74
N TYR A 30 1.28 -10.29 -0.62
CA TYR A 30 2.73 -10.39 -0.55
C TYR A 30 3.19 -11.84 -0.71
N THR A 31 2.56 -12.78 -0.01
CA THR A 31 2.85 -14.21 -0.14
C THR A 31 2.60 -14.72 -1.55
N LEU A 32 1.51 -14.27 -2.19
CA LEU A 32 1.24 -14.60 -3.60
C LEU A 32 2.36 -14.11 -4.52
N LEU A 33 2.82 -12.87 -4.35
CA LEU A 33 3.88 -12.28 -5.17
C LEU A 33 5.23 -12.96 -4.96
N ASP A 34 5.59 -13.27 -3.70
CA ASP A 34 6.84 -13.97 -3.38
C ASP A 34 6.86 -15.39 -3.97
N LEU A 35 5.73 -16.11 -3.88
CA LEU A 35 5.58 -17.41 -4.55
C LEU A 35 5.65 -17.29 -6.06
N HIS A 36 5.01 -16.28 -6.65
CA HIS A 36 5.06 -16.04 -8.09
C HIS A 36 6.50 -15.82 -8.57
N ILE A 37 7.29 -15.02 -7.83
CA ILE A 37 8.72 -14.83 -8.10
C ILE A 37 9.48 -16.16 -7.98
N GLY A 38 9.26 -16.93 -6.92
CA GLY A 38 9.92 -18.22 -6.71
C GLY A 38 9.60 -19.26 -7.79
N LEU A 39 8.35 -19.31 -8.26
CA LEU A 39 7.92 -20.21 -9.33
C LEU A 39 8.54 -19.84 -10.69
N LEU A 40 8.90 -18.58 -10.90
CA LEU A 40 9.57 -18.08 -12.09
C LEU A 40 11.11 -18.05 -11.98
N ASP A 41 11.68 -18.45 -10.84
CA ASP A 41 13.14 -18.44 -10.63
C ASP A 41 13.85 -19.37 -11.64
N HIS A 42 15.05 -19.00 -12.08
CA HIS A 42 15.84 -19.81 -13.01
C HIS A 42 16.37 -21.10 -12.39
N ALA A 43 16.62 -21.12 -11.08
CA ALA A 43 17.09 -22.31 -10.36
C ALA A 43 15.94 -23.29 -10.09
N GLN A 44 16.11 -24.55 -10.51
CA GLN A 44 15.08 -25.58 -10.34
C GLN A 44 14.67 -25.78 -8.88
N ASP A 45 15.63 -25.84 -7.96
CA ASP A 45 15.32 -26.09 -6.54
C ASP A 45 14.50 -24.96 -5.91
N VAL A 46 14.72 -23.71 -6.33
CA VAL A 46 13.91 -22.58 -5.86
C VAL A 46 12.46 -22.76 -6.34
N ARG A 47 12.26 -23.11 -7.61
CA ARG A 47 10.91 -23.38 -8.15
C ARG A 47 10.21 -24.54 -7.44
N LEU A 48 10.94 -25.64 -7.22
CA LEU A 48 10.39 -26.80 -6.50
C LEU A 48 10.03 -26.44 -5.06
N THR A 49 10.85 -25.64 -4.38
CA THR A 49 10.57 -25.17 -3.02
C THR A 49 9.37 -24.22 -2.99
N ALA A 50 9.24 -23.32 -3.97
CA ALA A 50 8.08 -22.45 -4.11
C ALA A 50 6.79 -23.26 -4.36
N LEU A 51 6.85 -24.29 -5.21
CA LEU A 51 5.72 -25.19 -5.44
C LEU A 51 5.33 -25.95 -4.17
N ASP A 52 6.31 -26.46 -3.43
CA ASP A 52 6.11 -27.12 -2.14
C ASP A 52 5.47 -26.18 -1.10
N ALA A 53 5.90 -24.92 -1.06
CA ALA A 53 5.28 -23.91 -0.22
C ALA A 53 3.82 -23.62 -0.62
N LEU A 54 3.54 -23.49 -1.93
CA LEU A 54 2.19 -23.30 -2.43
C LEU A 54 1.28 -24.49 -2.10
N MET A 55 1.77 -25.72 -2.22
CA MET A 55 1.03 -26.92 -1.83
C MET A 55 0.70 -26.91 -0.32
N ALA A 56 1.67 -26.59 0.54
CA ALA A 56 1.47 -26.49 1.99
C ALA A 56 0.44 -25.39 2.36
N ILE A 57 0.45 -24.26 1.66
CA ILE A 57 -0.58 -23.21 1.83
C ILE A 57 -1.95 -23.73 1.37
N ALA A 58 -2.01 -24.41 0.22
CA ALA A 58 -3.27 -24.95 -0.32
C ALA A 58 -3.92 -25.98 0.63
N GLU A 59 -3.13 -26.81 1.29
CA GLU A 59 -3.61 -27.77 2.30
C GLU A 59 -4.33 -27.09 3.48
N LYS A 60 -4.00 -25.83 3.78
CA LYS A 60 -4.65 -25.03 4.83
C LYS A 60 -6.01 -24.47 4.42
N LEU A 61 -6.39 -24.61 3.14
CA LEU A 61 -7.64 -24.09 2.58
C LEU A 61 -7.90 -22.61 2.93
N PRO A 62 -6.95 -21.70 2.66
CA PRO A 62 -7.11 -20.29 3.02
C PRO A 62 -8.27 -19.65 2.24
N GLN A 63 -8.83 -18.57 2.79
CA GLN A 63 -9.81 -17.78 2.06
C GLN A 63 -9.19 -17.16 0.80
N PRO A 64 -9.92 -17.02 -0.32
CA PRO A 64 -9.39 -16.39 -1.52
C PRO A 64 -8.87 -14.98 -1.28
N ILE A 65 -7.74 -14.62 -1.91
CA ILE A 65 -7.28 -13.22 -1.95
C ILE A 65 -8.26 -12.44 -2.83
N THR A 66 -8.92 -11.45 -2.23
CA THR A 66 -9.77 -10.52 -2.97
C THR A 66 -8.93 -9.31 -3.33
N LEU A 67 -8.63 -9.14 -4.62
CA LEU A 67 -7.79 -8.07 -5.12
C LEU A 67 -8.49 -7.32 -6.25
N SER A 68 -8.79 -6.05 -6.03
CA SER A 68 -9.26 -5.17 -7.09
C SER A 68 -8.11 -4.32 -7.66
N PRO A 69 -8.27 -3.74 -8.85
CA PRO A 69 -7.31 -2.78 -9.38
C PRO A 69 -7.08 -1.59 -8.42
N ILE A 70 -8.12 -1.14 -7.71
CA ILE A 70 -8.05 -0.02 -6.77
C ILE A 70 -7.23 -0.40 -5.53
N SER A 71 -7.52 -1.57 -4.93
CA SER A 71 -6.77 -2.03 -3.75
C SER A 71 -5.29 -2.24 -4.08
N LEU A 72 -5.00 -2.76 -5.27
CA LEU A 72 -3.64 -2.98 -5.75
C LEU A 72 -2.88 -1.66 -5.93
N LEU A 73 -3.50 -0.63 -6.53
CA LEU A 73 -2.90 0.70 -6.65
C LEU A 73 -2.58 1.31 -5.29
N ALA A 74 -3.47 1.15 -4.31
CA ALA A 74 -3.26 1.66 -2.96
C ALA A 74 -2.07 0.98 -2.27
N ASP A 75 -1.90 -0.32 -2.46
CA ASP A 75 -0.80 -1.08 -1.87
C ASP A 75 0.57 -0.71 -2.47
N TYR A 76 0.62 -0.30 -3.75
CA TYR A 76 1.85 0.09 -4.45
C TYR A 76 2.16 1.59 -4.48
N ILE A 77 1.32 2.43 -3.86
CA ILE A 77 1.41 3.89 -4.02
C ILE A 77 2.77 4.49 -3.58
N PHE A 78 3.45 3.84 -2.63
CA PHE A 78 4.77 4.24 -2.12
C PHE A 78 5.93 3.39 -2.68
N SER A 79 5.65 2.45 -3.59
CA SER A 79 6.67 1.60 -4.22
C SER A 79 7.36 2.27 -5.41
N VAL A 80 6.80 3.36 -5.93
CA VAL A 80 7.41 4.17 -6.99
C VAL A 80 8.39 5.19 -6.40
N THR A 81 9.45 5.52 -7.14
CA THR A 81 10.41 6.52 -6.70
C THR A 81 9.75 7.89 -6.60
N VAL A 82 10.07 8.66 -5.56
CA VAL A 82 9.44 9.97 -5.32
C VAL A 82 9.66 10.96 -6.46
N SER A 83 10.80 10.88 -7.15
CA SER A 83 11.09 11.73 -8.33
C SER A 83 10.15 11.50 -9.52
N SER A 84 9.40 10.41 -9.52
CA SER A 84 8.51 10.05 -10.63
C SER A 84 7.18 10.79 -10.60
N GLY A 85 6.78 11.38 -9.47
CA GLY A 85 5.48 12.06 -9.30
C GLY A 85 4.25 11.14 -9.30
N TYR A 86 4.43 9.83 -9.52
CA TYR A 86 3.33 8.88 -9.62
C TYR A 86 2.55 8.69 -8.31
N THR A 87 3.18 8.87 -7.15
CA THR A 87 2.50 8.81 -5.85
C THR A 87 1.35 9.82 -5.77
N ALA A 88 1.60 11.08 -6.15
CA ALA A 88 0.56 12.12 -6.19
C ALA A 88 -0.48 11.84 -7.28
N LEU A 89 -0.06 11.38 -8.47
CA LEU A 89 -0.95 11.03 -9.57
C LEU A 89 -1.92 9.91 -9.21
N ILE A 90 -1.42 8.82 -8.59
CA ILE A 90 -2.23 7.69 -8.15
C ILE A 90 -3.21 8.16 -7.08
N PHE A 91 -2.75 8.95 -6.10
CA PHE A 91 -3.63 9.49 -5.07
C PHE A 91 -4.75 10.37 -5.66
N GLN A 92 -4.40 11.25 -6.60
CA GLN A 92 -5.38 12.08 -7.31
C GLN A 92 -6.38 11.23 -8.09
N PHE A 93 -5.92 10.21 -8.81
CA PHE A 93 -6.79 9.28 -9.54
C PHE A 93 -7.79 8.58 -8.61
N LEU A 94 -7.33 8.07 -7.46
CA LEU A 94 -8.20 7.44 -6.46
C LEU A 94 -9.25 8.42 -5.93
N VAL A 95 -8.85 9.65 -5.62
CA VAL A 95 -9.76 10.69 -5.15
C VAL A 95 -10.82 11.05 -6.22
N GLN A 96 -10.41 11.16 -7.49
CA GLN A 96 -11.29 11.50 -8.60
C GLN A 96 -12.28 10.40 -8.97
N LEU A 97 -11.87 9.13 -8.82
CA LEU A 97 -12.77 7.97 -9.02
C LEU A 97 -14.02 8.08 -8.16
N GLY A 98 -13.86 8.48 -6.90
CA GLY A 98 -14.95 8.77 -5.98
C GLY A 98 -15.90 7.62 -5.69
N THR A 99 -15.48 6.37 -5.93
CA THR A 99 -16.22 5.17 -5.58
C THR A 99 -16.01 4.84 -4.09
N PRO A 100 -16.93 4.09 -3.45
CA PRO A 100 -16.75 3.68 -2.05
C PRO A 100 -15.43 2.93 -1.81
N GLU A 101 -15.02 2.12 -2.78
CA GLU A 101 -13.76 1.39 -2.74
C GLU A 101 -12.54 2.31 -2.83
N ALA A 102 -12.58 3.32 -3.72
CA ALA A 102 -11.49 4.30 -3.83
C ALA A 102 -11.39 5.16 -2.57
N ASP A 103 -12.52 5.51 -1.95
CA ASP A 103 -12.55 6.23 -0.68
C ASP A 103 -11.91 5.42 0.45
N GLN A 104 -12.23 4.12 0.55
CA GLN A 104 -11.59 3.22 1.51
C GLN A 104 -10.08 3.10 1.27
N ALA A 105 -9.65 3.04 0.00
CA ALA A 105 -8.23 3.06 -0.35
C ALA A 105 -7.54 4.36 0.09
N VAL A 106 -8.16 5.51 -0.15
CA VAL A 106 -7.65 6.83 0.29
C VAL A 106 -7.56 6.89 1.82
N GLU A 107 -8.59 6.43 2.54
CA GLU A 107 -8.57 6.36 4.00
C GLU A 107 -7.43 5.48 4.53
N LYS A 108 -7.21 4.30 3.92
CA LYS A 108 -6.11 3.40 4.27
C LYS A 108 -4.75 4.08 4.07
N ILE A 109 -4.56 4.76 2.94
CA ILE A 109 -3.32 5.51 2.65
C ILE A 109 -3.11 6.62 3.70
N MET A 110 -4.16 7.38 4.01
CA MET A 110 -4.09 8.49 4.98
C MET A 110 -3.97 8.01 6.43
N ALA A 111 -4.42 6.80 6.78
CA ALA A 111 -4.13 6.19 8.08
C ALA A 111 -2.62 5.98 8.30
N GLY A 112 -1.87 5.78 7.21
CA GLY A 112 -0.40 5.76 7.18
C GLY A 112 0.27 7.13 7.29
N ALA A 113 -0.49 8.23 7.47
CA ALA A 113 0.05 9.59 7.48
C ALA A 113 1.15 9.81 8.51
N ARG A 114 1.23 9.02 9.58
CA ARG A 114 2.32 9.13 10.57
C ARG A 114 3.69 8.91 9.94
N THR A 115 3.85 7.86 9.14
CA THR A 115 5.13 7.42 8.55
C THR A 115 5.39 8.01 7.16
N MET A 116 4.36 8.58 6.51
CA MET A 116 4.45 9.27 5.23
C MET A 116 5.49 10.41 5.24
N ARG A 117 6.06 10.81 4.10
CA ARG A 117 6.92 12.01 4.06
C ARG A 117 6.06 13.26 4.18
N VAL A 118 6.65 14.36 4.63
CA VAL A 118 5.92 15.62 4.82
C VAL A 118 5.45 16.20 3.48
N ASN A 119 6.24 16.05 2.41
CA ASN A 119 5.89 16.54 1.08
C ASN A 119 4.72 15.74 0.49
N ASP A 120 4.82 14.41 0.47
CA ASP A 120 3.71 13.54 0.01
C ASP A 120 2.41 13.84 0.78
N PHE A 121 2.50 14.03 2.11
CA PHE A 121 1.35 14.39 2.93
C PHE A 121 0.74 15.75 2.52
N ARG A 122 1.57 16.75 2.20
CA ARG A 122 1.10 18.05 1.73
C ARG A 122 0.37 17.91 0.40
N ASP A 123 0.98 17.22 -0.55
CA ASP A 123 0.41 17.02 -1.89
C ASP A 123 -0.94 16.31 -1.80
N PHE A 124 -1.04 15.29 -0.94
CA PHE A 124 -2.30 14.55 -0.72
C PHE A 124 -3.38 15.43 -0.10
N VAL A 125 -3.04 16.25 0.89
CA VAL A 125 -3.98 17.21 1.48
C VAL A 125 -4.44 18.23 0.45
N ASP A 126 -3.54 18.77 -0.37
CA ASP A 126 -3.89 19.73 -1.43
C ASP A 126 -4.80 19.11 -2.50
N ILE A 127 -4.58 17.84 -2.85
CA ILE A 127 -5.48 17.07 -3.73
C ILE A 127 -6.88 16.94 -3.11
N LEU A 128 -6.99 16.56 -1.83
CA LEU A 128 -8.29 16.41 -1.15
C LEU A 128 -9.08 17.74 -1.09
N ILE A 129 -8.38 18.86 -0.90
CA ILE A 129 -9.00 20.20 -0.96
C ILE A 129 -9.50 20.50 -2.38
N THR A 130 -8.63 20.30 -3.38
CA THR A 130 -8.91 20.62 -4.79
C THR A 130 -10.13 19.85 -5.29
N GLU A 131 -10.19 18.56 -4.95
CA GLU A 131 -11.26 17.64 -5.33
C GLU A 131 -12.45 17.66 -4.35
N ARG A 132 -12.48 18.64 -3.43
CA ARG A 132 -13.56 18.91 -2.47
C ARG A 132 -13.96 17.70 -1.62
N ARG A 133 -13.01 16.81 -1.28
CA ARG A 133 -13.25 15.62 -0.45
C ARG A 133 -13.17 15.95 1.04
N SER A 134 -14.01 16.86 1.51
CA SER A 134 -14.00 17.35 2.89
C SER A 134 -14.18 16.24 3.94
N ASN A 135 -14.99 15.22 3.64
CA ASN A 135 -15.21 14.07 4.54
C ASN A 135 -13.93 13.26 4.75
N LEU A 136 -13.20 12.96 3.68
CA LEU A 136 -11.93 12.23 3.75
C LEU A 136 -10.89 13.06 4.51
N LEU A 137 -10.83 14.37 4.26
CA LEU A 137 -9.90 15.28 4.94
C LEU A 137 -10.16 15.33 6.47
N LYS A 138 -11.42 15.41 6.90
CA LYS A 138 -11.81 15.32 8.32
C LYS A 138 -11.45 13.97 8.93
N GLY A 139 -11.52 12.89 8.15
CA GLY A 139 -11.07 11.56 8.58
C GLY A 139 -9.61 11.54 9.05
N VAL A 140 -8.75 12.36 8.43
CA VAL A 140 -7.32 12.45 8.75
C VAL A 140 -7.07 13.02 10.15
N GLU A 141 -7.97 13.85 10.71
CA GLU A 141 -7.82 14.44 12.04
C GLU A 141 -7.72 13.39 13.16
N LYS A 142 -8.33 12.23 12.94
CA LYS A 142 -8.33 11.11 13.89
C LYS A 142 -6.97 10.40 13.95
N THR A 143 -6.06 10.70 13.02
CA THR A 143 -4.76 10.04 12.93
C THR A 143 -3.70 10.77 13.78
N ARG A 144 -2.72 10.01 14.28
CA ARG A 144 -1.60 10.59 15.03
C ARG A 144 -0.58 11.21 14.06
N LEU A 145 -0.62 12.53 13.93
CA LEU A 145 0.27 13.29 13.06
C LEU A 145 1.50 13.86 13.80
N SER A 146 2.57 14.14 13.05
CA SER A 146 3.66 14.98 13.54
C SER A 146 3.20 16.45 13.61
N ARG A 147 3.91 17.29 14.38
CA ARG A 147 3.56 18.71 14.54
C ARG A 147 3.42 19.42 13.19
N THR A 148 4.35 19.21 12.27
CA THR A 148 4.33 19.81 10.93
C THR A 148 3.13 19.35 10.10
N LYS A 149 2.80 18.05 10.10
CA LYS A 149 1.64 17.52 9.36
C LYS A 149 0.32 17.99 9.96
N ALA A 150 0.23 18.06 11.28
CA ALA A 150 -0.95 18.60 11.97
C ALA A 150 -1.20 20.07 11.59
N GLU A 151 -0.14 20.87 11.45
CA GLU A 151 -0.25 22.25 11.00
C GLU A 151 -0.70 22.36 9.54
N ILE A 152 -0.17 21.51 8.65
CA ILE A 152 -0.63 21.42 7.25
C ILE A 152 -2.12 21.10 7.20
N LEU A 153 -2.56 20.08 7.94
CA LEU A 153 -3.96 19.66 7.97
C LEU A 153 -4.87 20.77 8.54
N ARG A 154 -4.46 21.44 9.63
CA ARG A 154 -5.27 22.53 10.21
C ARG A 154 -5.49 23.65 9.21
N ARG A 155 -4.43 24.12 8.55
CA ARG A 155 -4.54 25.16 7.52
C ARG A 155 -5.43 24.73 6.35
N ALA A 156 -5.41 23.46 5.99
CA ALA A 156 -6.28 22.90 4.96
C ALA A 156 -7.75 22.92 5.38
N LEU A 157 -8.04 22.52 6.62
CA LEU A 157 -9.39 22.54 7.19
C LEU A 157 -9.95 23.95 7.30
N ASP A 158 -9.13 24.92 7.71
CA ASP A 158 -9.54 26.33 7.77
C ASP A 158 -9.93 26.89 6.39
N ARG A 159 -9.36 26.36 5.30
CA ARG A 159 -9.71 26.76 3.92
C ARG A 159 -11.02 26.17 3.40
N ILE A 160 -11.49 25.09 4.01
CA ILE A 160 -12.71 24.38 3.58
C ILE A 160 -13.87 24.55 4.56
N ALA A 161 -13.63 25.08 5.76
CA ALA A 161 -14.68 25.56 6.65
C ALA A 161 -15.18 26.89 6.07
N PRO A 162 -16.38 26.95 5.47
CA PRO A 162 -16.96 28.24 5.14
C PRO A 162 -17.23 28.98 6.45
N GLU A 163 -17.04 30.30 6.42
CA GLU A 163 -17.52 31.21 7.46
C GLU A 163 -18.97 30.84 7.84
N GLY A 164 -19.26 30.87 9.13
CA GLY A 164 -20.36 30.13 9.75
C GLY A 164 -21.73 30.19 9.07
N GLU A 165 -22.41 29.05 9.11
CA GLU A 165 -23.88 28.95 9.16
C GLU A 165 -24.30 28.45 10.54
#